data_AF-A0A2W2C0E3-F1
#
_entry.id   AF-A0A2W2C0E3-F1
#
_cell.length_a   1.000
_cell.length_b   1.000
_cell.length_c   1.000
_cell.angle_alpha   90.00
_cell.angle_beta   90.00
_cell.angle_gamma   90.00
#
_symmetry.space_group_name_H-M   'P 1'
#
loop_
_entity.id
_entity.type
_entity.pdbx_description
1 polymer ?
#
loop_
_entity_poly.entity_id
_entity_poly.type
_entity_poly.pdbx_seq_one_letter_code
_entity_poly.pdbx_strand_id
1 'polypeptide(L)'
;EVYMGEIPLMTDNGTFVINGTERVIVSQLHRSPGVFFDSDKGKTHSSGKVLYNARIIPYRGSWLDFEFDPKDNLFVRIDRRRKLPATIILRALNYTTEQILDLFFEKVIFEIRDNKLQMELVPERLRGETASFDIEANGKVYVEKG
;
A
#
# COMPACT_ATOMS: atom_id res chain seq x y z
N GLU A 1 -12.03 -6.11 -49.63
CA GLU A 1 -12.06 -5.32 -48.38
C GLU A 1 -12.82 -6.10 -47.31
N VAL A 2 -12.46 -5.94 -46.04
CA VAL A 2 -13.14 -6.61 -44.92
C VAL A 2 -14.13 -5.63 -44.31
N TYR A 3 -15.41 -5.99 -44.32
CA TYR A 3 -16.48 -5.19 -43.72
C TYR A 3 -16.61 -5.46 -42.21
N MET A 4 -16.62 -4.39 -41.40
CA MET A 4 -16.67 -4.45 -39.93
C MET A 4 -17.97 -3.89 -39.32
N GLY A 5 -18.92 -3.46 -40.16
CA GLY A 5 -20.15 -2.77 -39.72
C GLY A 5 -20.16 -1.28 -40.03
N GLU A 6 -21.28 -0.63 -39.72
CA GLU A 6 -21.48 0.81 -39.87
C GLU A 6 -21.34 1.53 -38.52
N ILE A 7 -20.68 2.69 -38.52
CA ILE A 7 -20.54 3.56 -37.35
C ILE A 7 -21.50 4.74 -37.53
N PRO A 8 -22.48 4.95 -36.62
CA PRO A 8 -23.34 6.12 -36.67
C PRO A 8 -22.52 7.41 -36.60
N LEU A 9 -22.72 8.31 -37.56
CA LEU A 9 -22.06 9.60 -37.59
C LEU A 9 -22.81 10.62 -36.72
N MET A 10 -22.06 11.51 -36.10
CA MET A 10 -22.61 12.62 -35.33
C MET A 10 -23.15 13.69 -36.27
N THR A 11 -24.33 14.23 -35.98
CA THR A 11 -24.88 15.41 -36.68
C THR A 11 -24.18 16.69 -36.23
N ASP A 12 -24.37 17.79 -36.96
CA ASP A 12 -23.82 19.11 -36.59
C ASP A 12 -24.30 19.61 -35.20
N ASN A 13 -25.40 19.05 -34.70
CA ASN A 13 -25.98 19.36 -33.40
C ASN A 13 -25.53 18.43 -32.26
N GLY A 14 -24.61 17.48 -32.53
CA GLY A 14 -24.13 16.53 -31.53
C GLY A 14 -25.10 15.39 -31.20
N THR A 15 -26.09 15.13 -32.06
CA THR A 15 -27.05 14.02 -31.95
C THR A 15 -26.64 12.84 -32.85
N PHE A 16 -27.22 11.67 -32.61
CA PHE A 16 -27.09 10.47 -33.44
C PHE A 16 -28.48 9.94 -33.80
N VAL A 17 -28.69 9.52 -35.05
CA VAL A 17 -29.96 8.89 -35.47
C VAL A 17 -29.84 7.37 -35.33
N ILE A 18 -30.59 6.79 -34.40
CA ILE A 18 -30.63 5.34 -34.14
C ILE A 18 -32.06 4.85 -34.36
N ASN A 19 -32.26 3.98 -35.36
CA ASN A 19 -33.58 3.45 -35.74
C ASN A 19 -34.64 4.56 -35.97
N GLY A 20 -34.24 5.64 -36.66
CA GLY A 20 -35.13 6.76 -36.99
C GLY A 20 -35.43 7.73 -35.83
N THR A 21 -34.79 7.58 -34.67
CA THR A 21 -34.94 8.49 -33.53
C THR A 21 -33.60 9.13 -33.17
N GLU A 22 -33.61 10.45 -32.89
CA GLU A 22 -32.44 11.15 -32.40
C GLU A 22 -32.10 10.78 -30.96
N ARG A 23 -30.82 10.56 -30.69
CA ARG A 23 -30.27 10.26 -29.37
C ARG A 23 -29.06 11.14 -29.09
N VAL A 24 -28.86 11.45 -27.82
CA VAL A 24 -27.69 12.19 -27.34
C VAL A 24 -26.89 11.29 -26.39
N ILE A 25 -25.57 11.28 -26.56
CA ILE A 25 -24.66 10.64 -25.62
C ILE A 25 -24.22 11.69 -24.60
N VAL A 26 -24.49 11.44 -23.33
CA VAL A 26 -24.07 12.32 -22.23
C VAL A 26 -22.68 11.93 -21.73
N SER A 27 -21.89 12.93 -21.33
CA SER A 27 -20.58 12.69 -20.71
C SER A 27 -20.76 12.05 -19.33
N GLN A 28 -20.05 10.96 -19.08
CA GLN A 28 -20.03 10.31 -17.77
C GLN A 28 -18.92 10.91 -16.90
N LEU A 29 -19.27 11.32 -15.68
CA LEU A 29 -18.27 11.63 -14.66
C LEU A 29 -17.94 10.35 -13.87
N HIS A 30 -16.70 9.89 -13.97
CA HIS A 30 -16.20 8.74 -13.23
C HIS A 30 -14.83 9.05 -12.61
N ARG A 31 -14.40 8.23 -11.64
CA ARG A 31 -13.06 8.35 -11.05
C ARG A 31 -12.01 8.01 -12.11
N SER A 32 -10.93 8.77 -12.15
CA SER A 32 -9.78 8.43 -12.99
C SER A 32 -9.13 7.13 -12.51
N PRO A 33 -8.52 6.36 -13.41
CA PRO A 33 -7.61 5.29 -13.03
C PRO A 33 -6.43 5.85 -12.23
N GLY A 34 -5.93 5.09 -11.25
CA GLY A 34 -4.82 5.52 -10.41
C GLY A 34 -4.80 4.87 -9.04
N VAL A 35 -3.94 5.39 -8.17
CA VAL A 35 -3.81 4.97 -6.78
C VAL A 35 -4.37 6.07 -5.88
N PHE A 36 -5.30 5.70 -5.00
CA PHE A 36 -5.94 6.61 -4.06
C PHE A 36 -5.66 6.15 -2.64
N PHE A 37 -5.30 7.08 -1.77
CA PHE A 37 -5.14 6.84 -0.34
C PHE A 37 -6.27 7.55 0.41
N ASP A 38 -6.87 6.87 1.39
CA ASP A 38 -7.94 7.44 2.21
C ASP A 38 -7.77 7.00 3.67
N SER A 39 -8.44 7.71 4.58
CA SER A 39 -8.48 7.35 5.99
C SER A 39 -9.89 7.44 6.54
N ASP A 40 -10.20 6.56 7.50
CA ASP A 40 -11.51 6.55 8.15
C ASP A 40 -11.68 7.68 9.19
N LYS A 41 -10.64 8.50 9.38
CA LYS A 41 -10.57 9.57 10.39
C LYS A 41 -10.89 9.09 11.81
N GLY A 42 -10.56 7.83 12.11
CA GLY A 42 -10.75 7.21 13.42
C GLY A 42 -12.21 6.87 13.75
N LYS A 43 -13.11 6.87 12.75
CA LYS A 43 -14.55 6.67 12.97
C LYS A 43 -14.98 5.21 12.98
N THR A 44 -14.18 4.30 12.42
CA THR A 44 -14.63 2.90 12.21
C THR A 44 -14.36 2.01 13.42
N HIS A 45 -13.38 2.34 14.25
CA HIS A 45 -12.99 1.52 15.40
C HIS A 45 -13.10 2.29 16.71
N SER A 46 -13.58 1.62 17.76
CA SER A 46 -13.84 2.22 19.09
C SER A 46 -12.59 2.76 19.78
N SER A 47 -11.39 2.31 19.39
CA SER A 47 -10.13 2.85 19.92
C SER A 47 -9.81 4.26 19.40
N GLY A 48 -10.58 4.80 18.45
CA GLY A 48 -10.30 6.10 17.81
C GLY A 48 -9.06 6.10 16.90
N LYS A 49 -8.46 4.92 16.66
CA LYS A 49 -7.29 4.77 15.80
C LYS A 49 -7.67 5.04 14.35
N VAL A 50 -6.92 5.93 13.71
CA VAL A 50 -7.08 6.22 12.27
C VAL A 50 -6.58 5.03 11.46
N LEU A 51 -7.46 4.48 10.62
CA LEU A 51 -7.14 3.41 9.69
C LEU A 51 -6.99 3.96 8.29
N TYR A 52 -5.87 3.63 7.65
CA TYR A 52 -5.57 4.01 6.28
C TYR A 52 -5.91 2.88 5.32
N ASN A 53 -6.30 3.25 4.10
CA ASN A 53 -6.47 2.34 2.98
C ASN A 53 -5.80 2.91 1.72
N ALA A 54 -5.46 2.01 0.80
CA ALA A 54 -5.00 2.36 -0.53
C ALA A 54 -5.81 1.57 -1.57
N ARG A 55 -6.28 2.23 -2.62
CA ARG A 55 -7.08 1.63 -3.69
C ARG A 55 -6.42 1.87 -5.04
N ILE A 56 -6.20 0.80 -5.77
CA ILE A 56 -5.72 0.81 -7.16
C ILE A 56 -6.93 0.60 -8.07
N ILE A 57 -7.26 1.63 -8.86
CA ILE A 57 -8.33 1.62 -9.86
C ILE A 57 -7.69 1.49 -11.25
N PRO A 58 -7.80 0.33 -11.93
CA PRO A 58 -7.34 0.22 -13.31
C PRO A 58 -8.35 0.85 -14.28
N TYR A 59 -7.91 1.15 -15.50
CA TYR A 59 -8.81 1.58 -16.58
C TYR A 59 -9.76 0.45 -17.01
N ARG A 60 -9.25 -0.79 -17.06
CA ARG A 60 -10.03 -2.02 -17.26
C ARG A 60 -9.44 -3.12 -16.38
N GLY A 61 -10.30 -3.96 -15.82
CA GLY A 61 -9.90 -5.11 -15.01
C GLY A 61 -10.26 -4.97 -13.52
N SER A 62 -9.69 -5.86 -12.72
CA SER A 62 -10.02 -5.99 -11.30
C SER A 62 -9.40 -4.90 -10.44
N TRP A 63 -10.16 -4.44 -9.44
CA TRP A 63 -9.70 -3.46 -8.48
C TRP A 63 -8.90 -4.12 -7.36
N LEU A 64 -7.88 -3.44 -6.86
CA LEU A 64 -7.06 -3.91 -5.75
C LEU A 64 -7.12 -2.91 -4.58
N ASP A 65 -7.57 -3.39 -3.43
CA ASP A 65 -7.73 -2.58 -2.21
C ASP A 65 -6.80 -3.09 -1.11
N PHE A 66 -5.98 -2.23 -0.52
CA PHE A 66 -5.20 -2.48 0.68
C PHE A 66 -5.81 -1.76 1.89
N GLU A 67 -5.92 -2.44 3.02
CA GLU A 67 -6.48 -1.87 4.25
C GLU A 67 -5.71 -2.34 5.49
N PHE A 68 -5.48 -1.41 6.41
CA PHE A 68 -5.05 -1.75 7.77
C PHE A 68 -6.26 -2.13 8.64
N ASP A 69 -6.05 -3.08 9.53
CA ASP A 69 -6.99 -3.35 10.62
C ASP A 69 -6.57 -2.63 11.92
N PRO A 70 -7.43 -2.60 12.94
CA PRO A 70 -7.11 -2.01 14.24
C PRO A 70 -5.88 -2.61 14.94
N LYS A 71 -5.52 -3.86 14.59
CA LYS A 71 -4.42 -4.64 15.15
C LYS A 71 -3.12 -4.48 14.33
N ASP A 72 -3.02 -3.47 13.47
CA ASP A 72 -1.86 -3.18 12.61
C ASP A 72 -1.54 -4.25 11.57
N ASN A 73 -2.49 -5.12 11.24
CA ASN A 73 -2.30 -6.08 10.17
C ASN A 73 -2.74 -5.48 8.84
N LEU A 74 -1.90 -5.66 7.81
CA LEU A 74 -2.17 -5.23 6.45
C LEU A 74 -2.85 -6.34 5.65
N PHE A 75 -3.94 -5.98 4.99
CA PHE A 75 -4.73 -6.90 4.18
C PHE A 75 -5.03 -6.34 2.81
N VAL A 76 -5.46 -7.24 1.93
CA VAL A 76 -5.83 -6.95 0.56
C VAL A 76 -7.19 -7.55 0.20
N ARG A 77 -7.90 -6.88 -0.71
CA ARG A 77 -9.12 -7.37 -1.37
C ARG A 77 -8.99 -7.18 -2.88
N ILE A 78 -9.50 -8.16 -3.62
CA ILE A 78 -9.64 -8.07 -5.08
C ILE A 78 -11.13 -7.96 -5.37
N ASP A 79 -11.54 -6.94 -6.13
CA ASP A 79 -12.94 -6.68 -6.49
C ASP A 79 -13.90 -6.64 -5.29
N ARG A 80 -13.44 -6.05 -4.17
CA ARG A 80 -14.19 -5.93 -2.90
C ARG A 80 -14.67 -7.27 -2.33
N ARG A 81 -14.04 -8.39 -2.70
CA ARG A 81 -14.32 -9.71 -2.15
C ARG A 81 -13.73 -9.87 -0.74
N ARG A 82 -13.59 -11.13 -0.28
CA ARG A 82 -13.04 -11.46 1.03
C ARG A 82 -11.66 -10.87 1.24
N LYS A 83 -11.38 -10.56 2.50
CA LYS A 83 -10.10 -10.07 3.00
C LYS A 83 -9.06 -11.18 3.00
N LEU A 84 -7.86 -10.88 2.52
CA LEU A 84 -6.70 -11.77 2.49
C LEU A 84 -5.49 -11.04 3.09
N PRO A 85 -4.58 -11.72 3.82
CA PRO A 85 -3.32 -11.10 4.22
C PRO A 85 -2.55 -10.58 3.00
N ALA A 86 -1.99 -9.36 3.09
CA ALA A 86 -1.28 -8.75 1.96
C ALA A 86 -0.06 -9.58 1.51
N THR A 87 0.54 -10.34 2.43
CA THR A 87 1.65 -11.27 2.15
C THR A 87 1.29 -12.35 1.13
N ILE A 88 0.01 -12.69 0.95
CA ILE A 88 -0.41 -13.66 -0.08
C ILE A 88 -0.06 -13.15 -1.48
N ILE A 89 -0.22 -11.85 -1.75
CA ILE A 89 0.15 -11.26 -3.05
C ILE A 89 1.66 -11.32 -3.26
N LEU A 90 2.45 -10.98 -2.24
CA LEU A 90 3.91 -11.01 -2.34
C LEU A 90 4.41 -12.44 -2.61
N ARG A 91 3.83 -13.44 -1.93
CA ARG A 91 4.13 -14.85 -2.20
C ARG A 91 3.71 -15.28 -3.60
N ALA A 92 2.56 -14.81 -4.09
CA ALA A 92 2.11 -15.08 -5.46
C ALA A 92 3.01 -14.44 -6.53
N LEU A 93 3.76 -13.39 -6.17
CA LEU A 93 4.82 -12.78 -6.99
C LEU A 93 6.20 -13.46 -6.78
N ASN A 94 6.23 -14.65 -6.19
CA ASN A 94 7.42 -15.45 -5.91
C ASN A 94 8.42 -14.84 -4.92
N TYR A 95 7.97 -13.98 -3.99
CA TYR A 95 8.83 -13.54 -2.89
C TYR A 95 8.87 -14.59 -1.76
N THR A 96 10.08 -14.88 -1.27
CA THR A 96 10.30 -15.65 -0.04
C THR A 96 10.03 -14.78 1.19
N THR A 97 9.86 -15.41 2.36
CA THR A 97 9.67 -14.66 3.61
C THR A 97 10.84 -13.73 3.91
N GLU A 98 12.08 -14.18 3.69
CA GLU A 98 13.29 -13.39 3.89
C GLU A 98 13.32 -12.17 2.98
N GLN A 99 13.01 -12.34 1.68
CA GLN A 99 12.94 -11.24 0.74
C GLN A 99 11.84 -10.24 1.09
N ILE A 100 10.69 -10.71 1.59
CA ILE A 100 9.62 -9.82 2.06
C ILE A 100 10.13 -8.98 3.24
N LEU A 101 10.80 -9.58 4.22
CA LEU A 101 11.34 -8.83 5.36
C LEU A 101 12.39 -7.82 4.90
N ASP A 102 13.27 -8.22 3.97
CA ASP A 102 14.32 -7.37 3.41
C ASP A 102 13.77 -6.16 2.62
N LEU A 103 12.56 -6.25 2.05
CA LEU A 103 11.92 -5.14 1.36
C LEU A 103 11.41 -4.04 2.30
N PHE A 104 11.01 -4.42 3.52
CA PHE A 104 10.30 -3.51 4.44
C PHE A 104 11.12 -3.10 5.67
N PHE A 105 12.17 -3.84 6.02
CA PHE A 105 12.92 -3.62 7.24
C PHE A 105 14.42 -3.58 6.99
N GLU A 106 15.09 -2.67 7.69
CA GLU A 106 16.55 -2.68 7.72
C GLU A 106 17.06 -3.77 8.66
N LYS A 107 18.17 -4.40 8.30
CA LYS A 107 18.81 -5.43 9.12
C LYS A 107 19.80 -4.81 10.11
N VAL A 108 19.97 -5.48 11.24
CA VAL A 108 21.03 -5.22 12.22
C VAL A 108 21.99 -6.40 12.15
N ILE A 109 23.27 -6.13 11.90
CA ILE A 109 24.29 -7.17 11.80
C ILE A 109 24.88 -7.41 13.19
N PHE A 110 24.91 -8.68 13.57
CA PHE A 110 25.57 -9.15 14.78
C PHE A 110 26.76 -10.02 14.40
N GLU A 111 27.91 -9.75 15.01
CA GLU A 111 29.11 -10.57 14.94
C GLU A 111 29.31 -11.32 16.26
N ILE A 112 29.65 -12.60 16.19
CA ILE A 112 30.00 -13.40 17.36
C ILE A 112 31.53 -13.46 17.44
N ARG A 113 32.11 -12.86 18.49
CA ARG A 113 33.56 -12.90 18.78
C ARG A 113 33.79 -13.28 20.24
N ASP A 114 34.66 -14.24 20.51
CA ASP A 114 35.04 -14.67 21.87
C ASP A 114 33.84 -14.95 22.79
N ASN A 115 32.82 -15.63 22.26
CA ASN A 115 31.55 -15.92 22.95
C ASN A 115 30.76 -14.66 23.38
N LYS A 116 31.02 -13.51 22.75
CA LYS A 116 30.28 -12.26 22.89
C LYS A 116 29.57 -11.91 21.59
N LEU A 117 28.37 -11.34 21.72
CA LEU A 117 27.63 -10.74 20.61
C LEU A 117 28.02 -9.27 20.50
N GLN A 118 28.55 -8.88 19.35
CA GLN A 118 28.85 -7.50 19.00
C GLN A 118 27.85 -7.03 17.93
N MET A 119 27.26 -5.87 18.12
CA MET A 119 26.32 -5.25 17.17
C MET A 119 27.01 -4.07 16.51
N GLU A 120 26.83 -3.90 15.21
CA GLU A 120 27.25 -2.67 14.54
C GLU A 120 26.46 -1.47 15.09
N LEU A 121 27.17 -0.47 15.61
CA LEU A 121 26.56 0.74 16.12
C LEU A 121 26.20 1.68 14.96
N VAL A 122 24.91 1.91 14.77
CA VAL A 122 24.38 2.93 13.84
C VAL A 122 23.82 4.09 14.68
N PRO A 123 24.57 5.18 14.89
CA PRO A 123 24.17 6.27 15.80
C PRO A 123 22.82 6.92 15.45
N GLU A 124 22.49 6.97 14.16
CA GLU A 124 21.23 7.51 13.64
C GLU A 124 20.01 6.81 14.24
N ARG A 125 20.09 5.48 14.42
CA ARG A 125 18.98 4.67 14.93
C ARG A 125 18.73 4.87 16.42
N LEU A 126 19.71 5.41 17.16
CA LEU A 126 19.57 5.67 18.59
C LEU A 126 18.98 7.06 18.88
N ARG A 127 18.82 7.92 17.87
CA ARG A 127 18.26 9.26 18.07
C ARG A 127 16.78 9.17 18.40
N GLY A 128 16.41 9.68 19.58
CA GLY A 128 15.02 9.71 20.04
C GLY A 128 14.53 8.40 20.67
N GLU A 129 15.38 7.37 20.70
CA GLU A 129 15.13 6.12 21.43
C GLU A 129 15.60 6.26 22.87
N THR A 130 14.89 5.58 23.77
CA THR A 130 15.29 5.45 25.17
C THR A 130 16.46 4.48 25.28
N ALA A 131 17.54 4.89 25.93
CA ALA A 131 18.73 4.05 26.08
C ALA A 131 18.40 2.83 26.98
N SER A 132 18.40 1.63 26.39
CA SER A 132 18.13 0.38 27.13
C SER A 132 19.29 -0.10 28.02
N PHE A 133 20.48 0.46 27.79
CA PHE A 133 21.74 0.21 28.51
C PHE A 133 22.60 1.48 28.52
N ASP A 134 23.58 1.53 29.43
CA ASP A 134 24.51 2.65 29.53
C ASP A 134 25.38 2.71 28.27
N ILE A 135 25.44 3.88 27.63
CA ILE A 135 26.33 4.14 26.51
C ILE A 135 27.65 4.66 27.08
N GLU A 136 28.61 3.76 27.23
CA GLU A 136 29.94 4.07 27.74
C GLU A 136 31.03 3.95 26.65
N ALA A 137 32.05 4.80 26.75
CA ALA A 137 33.28 4.64 25.98
C ALA A 137 34.49 5.02 26.86
N ASN A 138 35.55 4.21 26.79
CA ASN A 138 36.79 4.40 27.58
C ASN A 138 36.55 4.52 29.10
N GLY A 139 35.58 3.77 29.64
CA GLY A 139 35.24 3.79 31.07
C GLY A 139 34.49 5.04 31.54
N LYS A 140 34.04 5.89 30.61
CA LYS A 140 33.17 7.03 30.88
C LYS A 140 31.78 6.78 30.28
N VAL A 141 30.74 6.91 31.11
CA VAL A 141 29.34 6.87 30.68
C VAL A 141 28.97 8.22 30.03
N TYR A 142 28.43 8.18 28.83
CA TYR A 142 27.96 9.35 28.07
C TYR A 142 26.45 9.51 28.11
N VAL A 143 25.73 8.40 28.14
CA VAL A 143 24.27 8.35 28.28
C VAL A 143 23.96 7.24 29.27
N GLU A 144 23.32 7.58 30.38
CA GLU A 144 22.80 6.60 31.33
C GLU A 144 21.58 5.91 30.74
N LYS A 145 21.38 4.65 31.09
CA LYS A 145 20.14 3.92 30.84
C LYS A 145 18.96 4.69 31.44
N GLY A 146 17.95 5.03 30.65
CA GLY A 146 16.80 5.80 31.13
C GLY A 146 15.91 6.33 30.04
#